data_AF-A0AA88XII5-F1
#
_entry.id   AF-A0AA88XII5-F1
#
_cell.length_a   1.000
_cell.length_b   1.000
_cell.length_c   1.000
_cell.angle_alpha   90.00
_cell.angle_beta   90.00
_cell.angle_gamma   90.00
#
_symmetry.space_group_name_H-M   'P 1'
#
loop_
_entity.id
_entity.type
_entity.pdbx_description
1 polymer ?
#
loop_
_entity_poly.entity_id
_entity_poly.type
_entity_poly.pdbx_seq_one_letter_code
_entity_poly.pdbx_strand_id
1 'polypeptide(L)'
;MAYQEATQEKNLRKGPWLEQEDEQLTATCIHAGLRRSGKSCRLRWMNYLRPNLKHGLISEEEERIILQLHEQWGNKWSKIAQRLPGRTDNEIKNYWRSHLRKKAQGKKISAVLLSIEFCY
;
A
#
# COMPACT_ATOMS: atom_id res chain seq x y z
N MET A 1 26.57 26.87 -11.94
CA MET A 1 27.22 26.04 -10.91
C MET A 1 26.50 24.70 -10.88
N ALA A 2 27.09 23.66 -11.48
CA ALA A 2 26.52 22.32 -11.53
C ALA A 2 26.80 21.64 -10.18
N TYR A 3 25.79 21.51 -9.33
CA TYR A 3 25.91 20.74 -8.10
C TYR A 3 25.64 19.27 -8.43
N GLN A 4 26.70 18.47 -8.38
CA GLN A 4 26.69 17.03 -8.62
C GLN A 4 26.08 16.32 -7.39
N GLU A 5 24.80 15.97 -7.43
CA GLU A 5 24.20 15.01 -6.48
C GLU A 5 24.14 13.60 -7.09
N ALA A 6 25.25 13.13 -7.66
CA ALA A 6 25.29 11.86 -8.40
C ALA A 6 26.40 10.92 -7.90
N THR A 7 26.55 10.70 -6.58
CA THR A 7 27.52 9.72 -6.08
C THR A 7 27.13 9.05 -4.74
N GLN A 8 25.93 8.50 -4.56
CA GLN A 8 25.70 7.45 -3.52
C GLN A 8 24.73 6.30 -3.89
N GLU A 9 24.17 6.26 -5.10
CA GLU A 9 23.21 5.21 -5.47
C GLU A 9 23.82 3.83 -5.73
N LYS A 10 25.12 3.75 -6.03
CA LYS A 10 25.75 2.52 -6.55
C LYS A 10 25.93 1.38 -5.52
N ASN A 11 25.74 1.63 -4.21
CA ASN A 11 25.96 0.63 -3.15
C ASN A 11 24.76 0.41 -2.21
N LEU A 12 23.57 0.89 -2.60
CA LEU A 12 22.36 0.74 -1.80
C LEU A 12 21.75 -0.65 -2.01
N ARG A 13 21.46 -1.33 -0.90
CA ARG A 13 20.84 -2.64 -0.91
C ARG A 13 19.37 -2.52 -1.35
N LYS A 14 19.01 -3.27 -2.38
CA LYS A 14 17.62 -3.46 -2.82
C LYS A 14 17.19 -4.86 -2.38
N GLY A 15 16.00 -5.00 -1.81
CA GLY A 15 15.51 -6.30 -1.33
C GLY A 15 14.63 -6.21 -0.07
N PRO A 16 14.21 -7.36 0.47
CA PRO A 16 13.38 -7.43 1.67
C PRO A 16 14.07 -6.76 2.85
N TRP A 17 13.30 -6.10 3.71
CA TRP A 17 13.80 -5.53 4.97
C TRP A 17 14.10 -6.64 5.96
N LEU A 18 15.26 -6.59 6.59
CA LEU A 18 15.61 -7.46 7.71
C LEU A 18 15.08 -6.87 9.02
N GLU A 19 14.83 -7.73 10.01
CA GLU A 19 14.41 -7.33 11.35
C GLU A 19 15.41 -6.37 12.01
N GLN A 20 16.71 -6.64 11.91
CA GLN A 20 17.78 -5.74 12.39
C GLN A 20 17.72 -4.34 11.74
N GLU A 21 17.38 -4.27 10.45
CA GLU A 21 17.23 -2.99 9.74
C GLU A 21 15.98 -2.24 10.24
N ASP A 22 14.90 -2.96 10.57
CA ASP A 22 13.67 -2.40 11.11
C ASP A 22 13.86 -1.91 12.56
N GLU A 23 14.59 -2.64 13.41
CA GLU A 23 14.97 -2.21 14.76
C GLU A 23 15.79 -0.91 14.70
N GLN A 24 16.79 -0.87 13.84
CA GLN A 24 17.65 0.31 13.67
C GLN A 24 16.87 1.52 13.14
N LEU A 25 15.96 1.29 12.19
CA LEU A 25 15.10 2.34 11.65
C LEU A 25 14.09 2.85 12.70
N THR A 26 13.63 1.97 13.59
CA THR A 26 12.71 2.33 14.68
C THR A 26 13.40 3.10 15.78
N ALA A 27 14.60 2.68 16.18
CA ALA A 27 15.37 3.33 17.24
C ALA A 27 15.81 4.75 16.87
N THR A 28 16.22 4.97 15.62
CA THR A 28 16.83 6.24 15.22
C THR A 28 15.89 7.19 14.48
N CYS A 29 14.77 6.70 13.93
CA CYS A 29 13.88 7.43 13.02
C CYS A 29 14.60 8.09 11.81
N ILE A 30 15.88 7.80 11.60
CA ILE A 30 16.78 8.44 10.63
C ILE A 30 17.47 7.33 9.83
N HIS A 31 17.78 7.58 8.56
CA HIS A 31 18.47 6.62 7.69
C HIS A 31 19.95 6.38 8.07
N ALA A 32 20.44 6.97 9.18
CA ALA A 32 21.85 6.99 9.55
C ALA A 32 22.31 5.56 9.88
N GLY A 33 23.28 5.05 9.11
CA GLY A 33 23.82 3.70 9.29
C GLY A 33 23.13 2.60 8.48
N LEU A 34 21.99 2.86 7.83
CA LEU A 34 21.35 1.89 6.93
C LEU A 34 21.90 2.01 5.51
N ARG A 35 22.21 0.87 4.88
CA ARG A 35 22.55 0.79 3.44
C ARG A 35 21.31 0.88 2.53
N ARG A 36 20.36 1.74 2.88
CA ARG A 36 19.06 1.95 2.19
C ARG A 36 18.90 3.43 1.84
N SER A 37 18.20 3.73 0.74
CA SER A 37 17.89 5.13 0.42
C SER A 37 16.93 5.73 1.43
N GLY A 38 17.05 7.03 1.70
CA GLY A 38 16.11 7.74 2.59
C GLY A 38 14.64 7.59 2.18
N LYS A 39 14.36 7.53 0.87
CA LYS A 39 13.03 7.23 0.33
C LYS A 39 12.53 5.84 0.77
N SER A 40 13.39 4.83 0.73
CA SER A 40 13.08 3.46 1.16
C SER A 40 12.81 3.42 2.66
N CYS A 41 13.66 4.04 3.47
CA CYS A 41 13.50 4.12 4.92
C CYS A 41 12.17 4.80 5.29
N ARG A 42 11.87 5.97 4.70
CA ARG A 42 10.60 6.67 4.95
C ARG A 42 9.39 5.82 4.57
N LEU A 43 9.46 5.10 3.44
CA LEU A 43 8.37 4.24 3.00
C LEU A 43 8.16 3.06 3.95
N ARG A 44 9.25 2.43 4.43
CA ARG A 44 9.18 1.33 5.40
C ARG A 44 8.57 1.80 6.71
N TRP A 45 9.04 2.92 7.23
CA TRP A 45 8.51 3.53 8.45
C TRP A 45 7.00 3.78 8.36
N MET A 46 6.57 4.51 7.33
CA MET A 46 5.17 4.93 7.19
C MET A 46 4.21 3.76 6.97
N ASN A 47 4.66 2.66 6.37
CA ASN A 47 3.80 1.54 6.03
C ASN A 47 3.85 0.36 7.01
N TYR A 48 4.93 0.22 7.80
CA TYR A 48 5.16 -0.99 8.59
C TYR A 48 5.64 -0.76 10.02
N LEU A 49 6.40 0.31 10.32
CA LEU A 49 7.07 0.45 11.62
C LEU A 49 6.48 1.56 12.51
N ARG A 50 5.70 2.48 11.93
CA ARG A 50 5.12 3.59 12.69
C ARG A 50 4.26 3.05 13.84
N PRO A 51 4.47 3.52 15.08
CA PRO A 51 3.57 3.19 16.19
C PRO A 51 2.19 3.74 15.86
N ASN A 52 1.14 2.94 16.05
CA ASN A 52 -0.27 3.15 15.66
C ASN A 52 -0.71 2.57 14.30
N LEU A 53 0.12 1.77 13.63
CA LEU A 53 -0.33 0.96 12.49
C LEU A 53 -1.08 -0.28 12.98
N LYS A 54 -2.27 -0.53 12.43
CA LYS A 54 -3.00 -1.78 12.68
C LYS A 54 -2.44 -2.86 11.78
N HIS A 55 -1.75 -3.83 12.38
CA HIS A 55 -1.30 -5.01 11.66
C HIS A 55 -2.40 -6.07 11.64
N GLY A 56 -2.73 -6.58 10.45
CA GLY A 56 -3.67 -7.70 10.30
C GLY A 56 -4.69 -7.52 9.18
N LEU A 57 -5.63 -8.46 9.11
CA LEU A 57 -6.69 -8.50 8.10
C LEU A 57 -7.57 -7.25 8.20
N ILE A 58 -8.07 -6.80 7.04
CA ILE A 58 -9.08 -5.75 6.97
C ILE A 58 -10.41 -6.35 7.43
N SER A 59 -11.06 -5.71 8.41
CA SER A 59 -12.37 -6.11 8.92
C SER A 59 -13.49 -5.88 7.90
N GLU A 60 -14.64 -6.52 8.09
CA GLU A 60 -15.79 -6.36 7.18
C GLU A 60 -16.36 -4.93 7.19
N GLU A 61 -16.28 -4.23 8.32
CA GLU A 61 -16.62 -2.81 8.44
C GLU A 61 -15.67 -1.95 7.60
N GLU A 62 -14.37 -2.19 7.73
CA GLU A 62 -13.36 -1.49 6.92
C GLU A 62 -13.53 -1.83 5.43
N GLU A 63 -13.84 -3.07 5.06
CA GLU A 63 -14.14 -3.49 3.68
C GLU A 63 -15.31 -2.70 3.09
N ARG A 64 -16.41 -2.57 3.84
CA ARG A 64 -17.59 -1.79 3.41
C ARG A 64 -17.23 -0.33 3.14
N ILE A 65 -16.47 0.29 4.03
CA ILE A 65 -16.00 1.68 3.86
C ILE A 65 -15.09 1.80 2.64
N ILE A 66 -14.16 0.86 2.44
CA ILE A 66 -13.26 0.85 1.27
C ILE A 66 -14.06 0.77 -0.03
N LEU A 67 -15.05 -0.12 -0.10
CA LEU A 67 -15.90 -0.28 -1.28
C LEU A 67 -16.67 1.00 -1.60
N GLN A 68 -17.35 1.58 -0.61
CA GLN A 68 -18.15 2.79 -0.78
C GLN A 68 -17.29 3.99 -1.21
N LEU A 69 -16.14 4.19 -0.57
CA LEU A 69 -15.24 5.30 -0.90
C LEU A 69 -14.53 5.08 -2.24
N HIS A 70 -14.26 3.83 -2.61
CA HIS A 70 -13.71 3.51 -3.93
C HIS A 70 -14.72 3.76 -5.04
N GLU A 71 -16.00 3.43 -4.84
CA GLU A 71 -17.06 3.77 -5.79
C GLU A 71 -17.18 5.28 -5.99
N GLN A 72 -17.06 6.05 -4.90
CA GLN A 72 -17.16 7.51 -4.97
C GLN A 72 -15.92 8.19 -5.55
N TRP A 73 -14.71 7.73 -5.21
CA TRP A 73 -13.45 8.44 -5.49
C TRP A 73 -12.48 7.70 -6.40
N GLY A 74 -12.75 6.44 -6.72
CA GLY A 74 -11.85 5.55 -7.47
C GLY A 74 -10.57 5.20 -6.70
N ASN A 75 -9.48 5.05 -7.44
CA ASN A 75 -8.17 4.62 -6.92
C ASN A 75 -7.41 5.71 -6.12
N LYS A 76 -8.12 6.56 -5.37
CA LYS A 76 -7.54 7.61 -4.52
C LYS A 76 -7.22 7.07 -3.12
N TRP A 77 -6.32 6.08 -3.06
CA TRP A 77 -6.01 5.31 -1.85
C TRP A 77 -5.62 6.17 -0.64
N SER A 78 -4.77 7.19 -0.84
CA SER A 78 -4.36 8.08 0.24
C SER A 78 -5.51 8.92 0.79
N LYS A 79 -6.55 9.17 0.00
CA LYS A 79 -7.78 9.84 0.46
C LYS A 79 -8.71 8.87 1.19
N ILE A 80 -8.78 7.62 0.74
CA ILE A 80 -9.56 6.54 1.40
C ILE A 80 -8.93 6.21 2.77
N ALA A 81 -7.60 6.11 2.85
CA ALA A 81 -6.86 5.84 4.09
C ALA A 81 -7.12 6.87 5.19
N GLN A 82 -7.36 8.14 4.83
CA GLN A 82 -7.72 9.18 5.81
C GLN A 82 -9.03 8.88 6.55
N ARG A 83 -9.90 8.03 5.99
CA ARG A 83 -11.17 7.62 6.62
C ARG A 83 -11.05 6.32 7.43
N LEU A 84 -9.87 5.68 7.43
CA LEU A 84 -9.61 4.41 8.09
C LEU A 84 -8.44 4.58 9.07
N PRO A 85 -8.70 4.99 10.32
CA PRO A 85 -7.64 5.29 11.29
C PRO A 85 -6.79 4.05 11.56
N GLY A 86 -5.46 4.21 11.48
CA GLY A 86 -4.51 3.13 11.68
C GLY A 86 -4.28 2.25 10.45
N ARG A 87 -4.95 2.51 9.32
CA ARG A 87 -4.70 1.86 8.03
C ARG A 87 -3.97 2.76 7.06
N THR A 88 -3.12 2.15 6.25
CA THR A 88 -2.34 2.82 5.21
C THR A 88 -2.99 2.66 3.84
N ASP A 89 -2.68 3.58 2.96
CA ASP A 89 -3.10 3.52 1.57
C ASP A 89 -2.51 2.30 0.84
N ASN A 90 -1.33 1.84 1.28
CA ASN A 90 -0.71 0.62 0.77
C ASN A 90 -1.50 -0.64 1.14
N GLU A 91 -1.97 -0.76 2.39
CA GLU A 91 -2.82 -1.88 2.83
C GLU A 91 -4.12 -1.93 2.06
N ILE A 92 -4.81 -0.79 1.92
CA ILE A 92 -6.09 -0.71 1.20
C ILE A 92 -5.93 -1.11 -0.26
N LYS A 93 -4.90 -0.58 -0.94
CA LYS A 93 -4.55 -0.94 -2.31
C LYS A 93 -4.23 -2.43 -2.44
N ASN A 94 -3.50 -3.00 -1.48
CA ASN A 94 -3.16 -4.43 -1.48
C ASN A 94 -4.40 -5.30 -1.28
N TYR A 95 -5.28 -4.92 -0.35
CA TYR A 95 -6.54 -5.59 -0.12
C TYR A 95 -7.44 -5.56 -1.36
N TRP A 96 -7.55 -4.41 -2.02
CA TRP A 96 -8.28 -4.30 -3.29
C TRP A 96 -7.73 -5.25 -4.37
N ARG A 97 -6.40 -5.31 -4.53
CA ARG A 97 -5.73 -6.16 -5.53
C ARG A 97 -5.93 -7.66 -5.27
N SER A 98 -5.93 -8.07 -4.01
CA SER A 98 -5.95 -9.48 -3.61
C SER A 98 -7.35 -10.04 -3.36
N HIS A 99 -8.24 -9.26 -2.75
CA HIS A 99 -9.55 -9.72 -2.26
C HIS A 99 -10.72 -9.17 -3.10
N LEU A 100 -10.67 -7.89 -3.47
CA LEU A 100 -11.83 -7.23 -4.10
C LEU A 100 -11.84 -7.33 -5.62
N ARG A 101 -10.70 -7.48 -6.29
CA ARG A 101 -10.66 -7.62 -7.77
C ARG A 101 -11.48 -8.83 -8.25
N LYS A 102 -11.45 -9.95 -7.51
CA LYS A 102 -12.26 -11.15 -7.82
C LYS A 102 -13.76 -10.92 -7.59
N LYS A 103 -14.14 -10.29 -6.46
CA LYS A 103 -15.54 -9.93 -6.14
C LYS A 103 -16.13 -8.91 -7.12
N ALA A 104 -15.35 -7.91 -7.56
CA ALA A 104 -15.78 -6.89 -8.51
C ALA A 104 -15.91 -7.43 -9.95
N GLN A 105 -15.04 -8.38 -10.35
CA GLN A 105 -15.18 -9.10 -11.61
C GLN A 105 -16.40 -10.04 -11.59
N GLY A 106 -16.70 -10.71 -10.46
CA GLY A 106 -17.91 -11.53 -10.32
C GLY A 106 -19.22 -10.75 -10.47
N LYS A 107 -19.28 -9.50 -9.99
CA LYS A 107 -20.46 -8.63 -10.18
C LYS A 107 -20.61 -8.09 -11.60
N LYS A 108 -19.50 -7.81 -12.32
CA LYS A 108 -19.56 -7.45 -13.76
C LYS A 108 -19.89 -8.65 -14.64
N ILE A 109 -19.44 -9.85 -14.28
CA ILE A 109 -19.74 -11.08 -15.00
C ILE A 109 -21.23 -11.45 -14.85
N SER A 110 -21.86 -11.16 -13.70
CA SER A 110 -23.32 -11.34 -13.52
C SER A 110 -24.17 -10.39 -14.38
N ALA A 111 -23.71 -9.16 -14.64
CA ALA A 111 -24.44 -8.21 -15.48
C ALA A 111 -24.20 -8.39 -16.98
N VAL A 112 -23.11 -9.07 -17.37
CA VAL A 112 -22.77 -9.31 -18.79
C VAL A 112 -23.21 -10.71 -19.26
N LEU A 113 -23.24 -11.72 -18.38
CA LEU A 113 -23.62 -13.11 -18.74
C LEU A 113 -25.13 -13.36 -18.83
N LEU A 114 -26.00 -12.39 -18.54
CA LEU A 114 -27.44 -12.52 -18.78
C LEU A 114 -27.92 -11.84 -20.08
N SER A 115 -27.01 -11.26 -20.87
CA SER A 115 -27.36 -10.56 -22.11
C SER A 115 -26.66 -11.06 -23.36
N ILE A 116 -25.83 -12.11 -23.30
CA ILE A 116 -25.18 -12.67 -24.50
C ILE A 116 -25.19 -14.20 -24.43
N GLU A 117 -26.40 -14.76 -24.46
CA GLU A 117 -26.67 -16.14 -24.88
C GLU A 117 -27.32 -16.17 -26.28
N PHE A 118 -27.34 -15.06 -27.04
CA PHE A 118 -27.82 -15.08 -28.43
C PHE A 118 -27.09 -14.02 -29.26
N CYS A 119 -26.06 -14.48 -29.98
CA CYS A 119 -25.85 -14.34 -31.42
C CYS A 119 -24.35 -14.44 -31.72
N TYR A 120 -23.99 -15.60 -32.30
CA TYR A 120 -22.85 -15.92 -33.18
C TYR A 120 -21.67 -14.95 -33.22
#